data_AF-A0A117MEB7-F1
#
_entry.id   AF-A0A117MEB7-F1
#
_cell.length_a   1.000
_cell.length_b   1.000
_cell.length_c   1.000
_cell.angle_alpha   90.00
_cell.angle_beta   90.00
_cell.angle_gamma   90.00
#
_symmetry.space_group_name_H-M   'P 1'
#
loop_
_entity.id
_entity.type
_entity.pdbx_description
1 polymer ?
#
loop_
_entity_poly.entity_id
_entity_poly.type
_entity_poly.pdbx_seq_one_letter_code
_entity_poly.pdbx_strand_id
1 'polypeptide(L)'
;MDKKFLSQEWGSKKIVSRGKVYYPHKLPGFLAIKNNKYVGLVTCNIKNNECEIVTLNSLIKKKGIGRDLVEKVKKFAKEKNCKRV
;
A
#
# COMPACT_ATOMS: atom_id res chain seq x y z
N MET A 1 -2.83 -5.47 9.75
CA MET A 1 -4.03 -5.45 8.88
C MET A 1 -4.44 -6.88 8.61
N ASP A 2 -5.75 -7.18 8.69
CA ASP A 2 -6.24 -8.56 8.68
C ASP A 2 -5.99 -9.31 7.36
N LYS A 3 -5.55 -10.57 7.46
CA LYS A 3 -5.26 -11.44 6.30
C LYS A 3 -6.48 -11.71 5.43
N LYS A 4 -7.68 -11.75 6.00
CA LYS A 4 -8.94 -12.02 5.28
C LYS A 4 -9.29 -10.88 4.31
N PHE A 5 -9.15 -9.63 4.75
CA PHE A 5 -9.43 -8.44 3.95
C PHE A 5 -8.57 -8.39 2.68
N LEU A 6 -7.26 -8.61 2.81
CA LEU A 6 -6.34 -8.65 1.67
C LEU A 6 -6.69 -9.73 0.64
N SER A 7 -7.15 -10.89 1.13
CA SER A 7 -7.51 -12.01 0.25
C SER A 7 -8.78 -11.73 -0.54
N GLN A 8 -9.71 -10.94 0.00
CA GLN A 8 -10.92 -10.51 -0.71
C GLN A 8 -10.61 -9.46 -1.78
N GLU A 9 -9.71 -8.51 -1.48
CA GLU A 9 -9.36 -7.42 -2.39
C GLU A 9 -8.39 -7.84 -3.51
N TRP A 10 -7.46 -8.77 -3.25
CA TRP A 10 -6.43 -9.19 -4.21
C TRP A 10 -6.47 -10.67 -4.60
N GLY A 11 -7.46 -11.43 -4.13
CA GLY A 11 -7.64 -12.85 -4.47
C GLY A 11 -6.56 -13.80 -3.93
N SER A 12 -5.53 -13.29 -3.25
CA SER A 12 -4.41 -14.07 -2.71
C SER A 12 -3.76 -13.39 -1.51
N LYS A 13 -3.20 -14.21 -0.62
CA LYS A 13 -2.38 -13.76 0.52
C LYS A 13 -0.99 -13.28 0.10
N LYS A 14 -0.60 -13.55 -1.14
CA LYS A 14 0.73 -13.27 -1.72
C LYS A 14 0.57 -12.48 -3.01
N ILE A 15 1.48 -11.55 -3.24
CA ILE A 15 1.57 -10.78 -4.49
C ILE A 15 2.98 -10.87 -5.03
N VAL A 16 3.11 -10.95 -6.34
CA VAL A 16 4.41 -10.91 -7.03
C VAL A 16 4.58 -9.52 -7.64
N SER A 17 5.61 -8.80 -7.21
CA SER A 17 6.04 -7.54 -7.81
C SER A 17 7.53 -7.62 -8.13
N ARG A 18 7.91 -7.23 -9.35
CA ARG A 18 9.31 -7.20 -9.82
C ARG A 18 10.08 -8.51 -9.52
N GLY A 19 9.44 -9.65 -9.77
CA GLY A 19 10.04 -10.98 -9.55
C GLY A 19 10.17 -11.41 -8.07
N LYS A 20 9.61 -10.65 -7.13
CA LYS A 20 9.66 -10.96 -5.69
C LYS A 20 8.26 -11.26 -5.14
N VAL A 21 8.19 -12.24 -4.26
CA VAL A 21 6.97 -12.58 -3.53
C VAL A 21 6.88 -11.72 -2.27
N TYR A 22 5.76 -11.01 -2.14
CA TYR A 22 5.42 -10.21 -0.98
C TYR A 22 4.16 -10.74 -0.29
N TYR A 23 4.08 -10.49 1.02
CA TYR A 23 2.91 -10.74 1.83
C TYR A 23 2.39 -9.39 2.35
N PRO A 24 1.41 -8.75 1.69
CA PRO A 24 1.05 -7.36 1.99
C PRO A 24 0.65 -7.09 3.45
N HIS A 25 0.11 -8.07 4.17
CA HIS A 25 -0.22 -7.93 5.61
C HIS A 25 1.01 -7.73 6.51
N LYS A 26 2.21 -8.08 6.02
CA LYS A 26 3.48 -7.91 6.73
C LYS A 26 4.22 -6.64 6.32
N LEU A 27 3.70 -5.92 5.33
CA LEU A 27 4.32 -4.71 4.82
C LEU A 27 3.76 -3.47 5.52
N PRO A 28 4.58 -2.42 5.69
CA PRO A 28 4.05 -1.10 6.06
C PRO A 28 3.08 -0.60 4.99
N GLY A 29 2.08 0.17 5.41
CA GLY A 29 1.05 0.65 4.52
C GLY A 29 0.07 1.61 5.18
N PHE A 30 -0.82 2.18 4.37
CA PHE A 30 -1.82 3.15 4.80
C PHE A 30 -3.20 2.74 4.32
N LEU A 31 -4.18 2.87 5.20
CA LEU A 31 -5.60 2.66 4.89
C LEU A 31 -6.27 4.02 4.67
N ALA A 32 -7.06 4.12 3.62
CA ALA A 32 -8.02 5.22 3.45
C ALA A 32 -9.35 4.79 4.06
N ILE A 33 -9.83 5.57 5.03
CA ILE A 33 -11.11 5.37 5.71
C ILE A 33 -12.00 6.56 5.43
N LYS A 34 -13.24 6.31 5.00
CA LYS A 34 -14.27 7.35 4.81
C LYS A 34 -15.60 6.84 5.35
N ASN A 35 -16.27 7.63 6.18
CA ASN A 35 -17.53 7.27 6.83
C ASN A 35 -17.46 5.88 7.50
N ASN A 36 -16.37 5.63 8.26
CA ASN A 36 -16.04 4.35 8.90
C ASN A 36 -15.91 3.14 7.96
N LYS A 37 -15.82 3.34 6.64
CA LYS A 37 -15.59 2.28 5.66
C LYS A 37 -14.19 2.38 5.09
N TYR A 38 -13.54 1.24 4.90
CA TYR A 38 -12.31 1.16 4.13
C TYR A 38 -12.62 1.47 2.67
N VAL A 39 -11.88 2.41 2.09
CA VAL A 39 -12.09 2.87 0.71
C VAL A 39 -10.81 2.84 -0.13
N GLY A 40 -9.70 2.41 0.44
CA GLY A 40 -8.45 2.19 -0.27
C GLY A 40 -7.34 1.75 0.67
N LEU A 41 -6.28 1.23 0.07
CA LEU A 41 -5.11 0.74 0.77
C LEU A 41 -3.88 0.86 -0.13
N VAL A 42 -2.76 1.14 0.49
CA VAL A 42 -1.44 1.08 -0.14
C VAL A 42 -0.49 0.35 0.78
N THR A 43 0.32 -0.56 0.25
CA THR A 43 1.42 -1.19 0.98
C THR A 43 2.73 -0.94 0.26
N CYS A 44 3.80 -0.75 1.01
CA CYS A 44 5.12 -0.48 0.46
C CYS A 44 6.18 -1.37 1.12
N ASN A 45 7.30 -1.55 0.43
CA ASN A 45 8.47 -2.24 0.94
C ASN A 45 9.63 -1.25 1.00
N ILE A 46 10.32 -1.19 2.14
CA ILE A 46 11.51 -0.34 2.31
C ILE A 46 12.75 -1.23 2.24
N LYS A 47 13.65 -0.97 1.29
CA LYS A 47 14.91 -1.69 1.16
C LYS A 47 15.97 -0.80 0.52
N ASN A 48 17.19 -0.81 1.06
CA ASN A 48 18.35 -0.08 0.50
C ASN A 48 18.09 1.42 0.26
N ASN A 49 17.40 2.09 1.20
CA ASN A 49 16.97 3.48 1.06
C ASN A 49 16.06 3.73 -0.16
N GLU A 50 15.34 2.71 -0.60
CA GLU A 50 14.26 2.83 -1.59
C GLU A 50 12.94 2.37 -0.99
N CYS A 51 11.87 3.04 -1.39
CA CYS A 51 10.51 2.63 -1.12
C CYS A 51 9.90 2.08 -2.40
N GLU A 52 9.35 0.87 -2.38
CA GLU A 52 8.61 0.29 -3.49
C GLU A 52 7.14 0.20 -3.09
N ILE A 53 6.23 0.84 -3.83
CA ILE A 53 4.80 0.55 -3.70
C ILE A 53 4.55 -0.87 -4.24
N VAL A 54 4.14 -1.77 -3.35
CA VAL A 54 3.85 -3.17 -3.67
C VAL A 54 2.38 -3.37 -4.04
N THR A 55 1.48 -2.64 -3.37
CA THR A 55 0.05 -2.65 -3.70
C THR A 55 -0.52 -1.24 -3.60
N LEU A 56 -1.47 -0.93 -4.47
CA LEU A 56 -2.30 0.27 -4.39
C LEU A 56 -3.69 -0.08 -4.91
N ASN A 57 -4.70 0.05 -4.06
CA ASN A 57 -6.11 -0.08 -4.46
C ASN A 57 -6.92 1.09 -3.90
N SER A 58 -7.91 1.52 -4.68
CA SER A 58 -8.91 2.48 -4.28
C SER A 58 -10.28 1.98 -4.72
N LEU A 59 -11.21 1.86 -3.78
CA LEU A 59 -12.54 1.31 -4.03
C LEU A 59 -13.48 2.33 -4.67
N ILE A 60 -13.19 3.62 -4.55
CA ILE A 60 -14.00 4.70 -5.11
C ILE A 60 -13.20 5.45 -6.18
N LYS A 61 -13.60 5.28 -7.45
CA LYS A 61 -12.95 5.92 -8.59
C LYS A 61 -13.13 7.45 -8.57
N LYS A 62 -12.17 8.17 -9.16
CA LYS A 62 -12.19 9.63 -9.39
C LYS A 62 -12.43 10.50 -8.14
N LYS A 63 -12.00 10.03 -6.96
CA LYS A 63 -12.09 10.78 -5.69
C LYS A 63 -10.74 11.13 -5.05
N GLY A 64 -9.63 10.98 -5.78
CA GLY A 64 -8.29 11.34 -5.27
C GLY A 64 -7.68 10.35 -4.27
N ILE A 65 -8.39 9.30 -3.84
CA ILE A 65 -7.93 8.33 -2.82
C ILE A 65 -6.55 7.75 -3.16
N GLY A 66 -6.34 7.29 -4.39
CA GLY A 66 -5.04 6.76 -4.81
C GLY A 66 -3.92 7.79 -4.73
N ARG A 67 -4.20 9.05 -5.09
CA ARG A 67 -3.23 10.16 -4.98
C ARG A 67 -2.86 10.39 -3.51
N ASP A 68 -3.84 10.49 -2.63
CA ASP A 68 -3.60 10.76 -1.21
C ASP A 68 -2.81 9.63 -0.53
N LEU A 69 -3.10 8.38 -0.90
CA LEU A 69 -2.35 7.21 -0.44
C LEU A 69 -0.90 7.25 -0.90
N VAL A 70 -0.64 7.58 -2.17
CA VAL A 70 0.73 7.74 -2.70
C VAL A 70 1.47 8.87 -2.00
N GLU A 71 0.81 10.01 -1.75
CA GLU A 71 1.43 11.12 -1.02
C GLU A 71 1.79 10.74 0.42
N LYS A 72 0.97 9.91 1.09
CA LYS A 72 1.31 9.34 2.41
C LYS A 72 2.54 8.43 2.34
N VAL A 73 2.65 7.59 1.30
CA VAL A 73 3.85 6.75 1.09
C VAL A 73 5.08 7.62 0.85
N LYS A 74 4.99 8.70 0.08
CA LYS A 74 6.14 9.61 -0.15
C LYS A 74 6.63 10.24 1.15
N LYS A 75 5.72 10.71 2.00
CA LYS A 75 6.07 11.27 3.32
C LYS A 75 6.75 10.22 4.19
N PHE A 76 6.19 9.02 4.27
CA PHE A 76 6.77 7.90 5.01
C PHE A 76 8.16 7.50 4.49
N ALA A 77 8.34 7.45 3.17
CA ALA A 77 9.63 7.16 2.55
C ALA A 77 10.68 8.21 2.94
N LYS A 78 10.30 9.50 2.95
CA LYS A 78 11.18 10.60 3.40
C LYS A 78 11.57 10.44 4.87
N GLU A 79 10.62 10.11 5.75
CA GLU A 79 10.89 9.83 7.19
C GLU A 79 11.83 8.64 7.39
N LYS A 80 11.84 7.69 6.46
CA LYS A 80 12.77 6.55 6.44
C LYS A 80 14.06 6.82 5.68
N ASN A 81 14.38 8.08 5.35
CA ASN A 81 15.55 8.49 4.59
C ASN A 81 15.69 7.78 3.22
N CYS A 82 14.56 7.40 2.62
CA CYS A 82 14.57 6.83 1.28
C CYS A 82 14.87 7.94 0.26
N LYS A 83 15.70 7.60 -0.73
CA LYS A 83 16.10 8.49 -1.82
C LYS A 83 15.16 8.40 -3.02
N ARG A 84 14.34 7.35 -3.08
CA ARG A 84 13.42 7.07 -4.18
C ARG A 84 12.16 6.37 -3.67
N VAL A 85 11.05 6.65 -4.36
CA VAL A 85 9.76 5.94 -4.28
C VAL A 85 9.40 5.46 -5.68
#